data_AF-A0A1W6Z2R4-F1
#
_entry.id   AF-A0A1W6Z2R4-F1
#
_cell.length_a   1.000
_cell.length_b   1.000
_cell.length_c   1.000
_cell.angle_alpha   90.00
_cell.angle_beta   90.00
_cell.angle_gamma   90.00
#
_symmetry.space_group_name_H-M   'P 1'
#
loop_
_entity.id
_entity.type
_entity.pdbx_description
1 polymer ?
#
loop_
_entity_poly.entity_id
_entity_poly.type
_entity_poly.pdbx_seq_one_letter_code
_entity_poly.pdbx_strand_id
1 'polypeptide(L)'
;MADASSVLRPARRAPRTKVRAGLLALFLGWMGAHWWYLGRRGAAAVTLFALACLAATQWFPVWYDNPAFFLLFVPMTAGFIESAVLCLRADEKFDRAYNPGLGTPSRTGLGPVLVALAALLIGSMCTIFGIAMVVVYVWKAMGWLDGYVL
;
A
#
# COMPACT_ATOMS: atom_id res chain seq x y z
N MET A 1 -21.25 -44.91 21.80
CA MET A 1 -21.17 -43.47 22.11
C MET A 1 -20.05 -42.88 21.28
N ALA A 2 -20.36 -42.38 20.08
CA ALA A 2 -19.37 -41.81 19.17
C ALA A 2 -19.03 -40.37 19.60
N ASP A 3 -17.74 -40.06 19.60
CA ASP A 3 -17.12 -38.79 19.97
C ASP A 3 -17.76 -37.58 19.28
N ALA A 4 -18.61 -36.85 20.00
CA ALA A 4 -19.11 -35.54 19.59
C ALA A 4 -18.03 -34.43 19.64
N SER A 5 -16.81 -34.77 20.06
CA SER A 5 -15.69 -33.85 20.26
C SER A 5 -14.93 -33.46 18.99
N SER A 6 -15.16 -34.14 17.85
CA SER A 6 -14.42 -33.88 16.60
C SER A 6 -14.97 -32.71 15.76
N VAL A 7 -16.20 -32.24 16.05
CA VAL A 7 -16.97 -31.33 15.17
C VAL A 7 -16.56 -29.85 15.31
N LEU A 8 -15.80 -29.49 16.36
CA LEU A 8 -15.42 -28.10 16.64
C LEU A 8 -13.90 -27.87 16.57
N ARG A 9 -13.18 -28.50 15.63
CA ARG A 9 -11.84 -28.00 15.31
C ARG A 9 -12.00 -26.65 14.60
N PRO A 10 -11.63 -25.51 15.23
CA PRO A 10 -11.67 -24.23 14.54
C PRO A 10 -10.85 -24.36 13.26
N ALA A 11 -11.41 -23.92 12.13
CA ALA A 11 -10.72 -23.96 10.86
C ALA A 11 -9.33 -23.32 11.02
N ARG A 12 -8.27 -24.07 10.74
CA ARG A 12 -6.90 -23.54 10.82
C ARG A 12 -6.82 -22.35 9.87
N ARG A 13 -6.66 -21.14 10.42
CA ARG A 13 -6.49 -19.92 9.64
C ARG A 13 -5.21 -20.06 8.82
N ALA A 14 -5.31 -19.89 7.49
CA ALA A 14 -4.12 -19.93 6.64
C ALA A 14 -3.14 -18.81 7.06
N PRO A 15 -1.84 -19.10 7.16
CA PRO A 15 -0.85 -18.10 7.55
C PRO A 15 -0.76 -17.01 6.50
N ARG A 16 -0.65 -15.77 6.96
CA ARG A 16 -0.41 -14.61 6.10
C ARG A 16 1.06 -14.59 5.70
N THR A 17 1.35 -14.20 4.46
CA THR A 17 2.73 -14.19 3.94
C THR A 17 3.21 -12.78 3.66
N LYS A 18 4.51 -12.55 3.89
CA LYS A 18 5.17 -11.26 3.62
C LYS A 18 5.09 -10.86 2.15
N VAL A 19 5.25 -11.81 1.24
CA VAL A 19 5.17 -11.57 -0.22
C VAL A 19 3.79 -11.03 -0.60
N ARG A 20 2.70 -11.65 -0.13
CA ARG A 20 1.35 -11.15 -0.43
C ARG A 20 1.13 -9.77 0.18
N ALA A 21 1.52 -9.56 1.43
CA ALA A 21 1.38 -8.26 2.09
C ALA A 21 2.17 -7.16 1.35
N GLY A 22 3.41 -7.45 0.94
CA GLY A 22 4.27 -6.54 0.18
C GLY A 22 3.75 -6.24 -1.22
N LEU A 23 3.28 -7.25 -1.97
CA LEU A 23 2.68 -7.05 -3.30
C LEU A 23 1.39 -6.22 -3.22
N LEU A 24 0.54 -6.49 -2.22
CA LEU A 24 -0.66 -5.67 -2.00
C LEU A 24 -0.30 -4.22 -1.66
N ALA A 25 0.75 -3.99 -0.88
CA ALA A 25 1.22 -2.65 -0.55
C ALA A 25 1.84 -1.95 -1.76
N LEU A 26 2.55 -2.70 -2.61
CA LEU A 26 3.18 -2.18 -3.83
C LEU A 26 2.15 -1.73 -4.87
N PHE A 27 1.17 -2.58 -5.17
CA PHE A 27 0.21 -2.32 -6.26
C PHE A 27 -1.07 -1.61 -5.80
N LEU A 28 -1.52 -1.86 -4.57
CA LEU A 28 -2.78 -1.35 -4.04
C LEU A 28 -2.58 -0.57 -2.72
N GLY A 29 -1.36 -0.11 -2.45
CA GLY A 29 -1.05 0.67 -1.26
C GLY A 29 -1.78 2.01 -1.20
N TRP A 30 -1.99 2.64 -2.37
CA TRP A 30 -2.76 3.88 -2.49
C TRP A 30 -4.22 3.76 -2.01
N MET A 31 -4.77 2.55 -2.03
CA MET A 31 -6.13 2.25 -1.56
C MET A 31 -6.15 1.55 -0.19
N GLY A 32 -4.98 1.20 0.36
CA GLY A 32 -4.83 0.53 1.66
C GLY A 32 -5.16 -0.97 1.67
N ALA A 33 -5.09 -1.67 0.52
CA ALA A 33 -5.49 -3.08 0.44
C ALA A 33 -4.65 -4.00 1.36
N HIS A 34 -3.37 -3.70 1.55
CA HIS A 34 -2.50 -4.44 2.48
C HIS A 34 -2.93 -4.26 3.94
N TRP A 35 -3.54 -3.12 4.31
CA TRP A 35 -4.09 -2.93 5.66
C TRP A 35 -5.32 -3.79 5.89
N TRP A 36 -6.18 -3.95 4.88
CA TRP A 36 -7.30 -4.90 4.90
C TRP A 36 -6.81 -6.33 5.03
N TYR A 37 -5.81 -6.71 4.23
CA TYR A 37 -5.19 -8.04 4.30
C TYR A 37 -4.61 -8.35 5.69
N LEU A 38 -3.96 -7.36 6.31
CA LEU A 38 -3.38 -7.48 7.65
C LEU A 38 -4.38 -7.25 8.79
N GLY A 39 -5.60 -6.80 8.51
CA GLY A 39 -6.63 -6.51 9.52
C GLY A 39 -6.29 -5.31 10.42
N ARG A 40 -5.61 -4.28 9.89
CA ARG A 40 -5.30 -3.04 10.63
C ARG A 40 -6.56 -2.18 10.76
N ARG A 41 -6.79 -1.58 11.94
CA ARG A 41 -8.00 -0.78 12.24
C ARG A 41 -8.20 0.44 11.34
N GLY A 42 -7.13 1.01 10.76
CA GLY A 42 -7.22 2.18 9.89
C GLY A 42 -7.40 1.88 8.39
N ALA A 43 -7.60 0.61 8.00
CA ALA A 43 -7.69 0.24 6.59
C ALA A 43 -8.81 1.00 5.85
N ALA A 44 -9.98 1.08 6.50
CA ALA A 44 -11.12 1.81 5.99
C ALA A 44 -10.84 3.30 5.83
N ALA A 45 -10.09 3.93 6.74
CA ALA A 45 -9.76 5.35 6.64
C ALA A 45 -8.91 5.65 5.40
N VAL A 46 -7.90 4.82 5.10
CA VAL A 46 -7.05 4.97 3.91
C VAL A 46 -7.87 4.78 2.64
N THR A 47 -8.72 3.75 2.59
CA THR A 47 -9.61 3.51 1.44
C THR A 47 -10.60 4.64 1.24
N LEU A 48 -11.25 5.12 2.31
CA LEU A 48 -12.18 6.24 2.25
C LEU A 48 -11.49 7.53 1.81
N PHE A 49 -10.27 7.79 2.29
CA PHE A 49 -9.45 8.91 1.83
C PHE A 49 -9.18 8.83 0.33
N ALA A 50 -8.76 7.66 -0.16
CA ALA A 50 -8.50 7.46 -1.59
C ALA A 50 -9.78 7.64 -2.43
N LEU A 51 -10.91 7.10 -1.98
CA LEU A 51 -12.21 7.28 -2.63
C LEU A 51 -12.67 8.74 -2.62
N ALA A 52 -12.47 9.46 -1.51
CA ALA A 52 -12.82 10.87 -1.42
C ALA A 52 -11.97 11.72 -2.38
N CYS A 53 -10.68 11.45 -2.48
CA CYS A 53 -9.80 12.11 -3.45
C CYS A 53 -10.24 11.81 -4.89
N LEU A 54 -10.55 10.55 -5.21
CA LEU A 54 -11.05 10.16 -6.53
C LEU A 54 -12.42 10.78 -6.86
N ALA A 55 -13.33 10.90 -5.88
CA ALA A 55 -14.59 11.59 -6.08
C ALA A 55 -14.38 13.09 -6.32
N ALA A 56 -13.45 13.71 -5.59
CA ALA A 56 -13.12 15.12 -5.75
C ALA A 56 -12.47 15.44 -7.11
N THR A 57 -11.80 14.48 -7.77
CA THR A 57 -11.27 14.71 -9.14
C THR A 57 -12.38 14.98 -10.16
N GLN A 58 -13.60 14.51 -9.91
CA GLN A 58 -14.74 14.72 -10.82
C GLN A 58 -15.22 16.19 -10.85
N TRP A 59 -14.78 17.03 -9.91
CA TRP A 59 -15.06 18.45 -9.90
C TRP A 59 -14.09 19.28 -10.75
N PHE A 60 -13.03 18.66 -11.27
CA PHE A 60 -12.03 19.34 -12.09
C PHE A 60 -12.17 18.92 -13.56
N PRO A 61 -11.89 19.83 -14.50
CA PRO A 61 -11.95 19.52 -15.93
C PRO A 61 -10.90 18.49 -16.37
N VAL A 62 -9.77 18.42 -15.67
CA VAL A 62 -8.69 17.46 -15.93
C VAL A 62 -8.50 16.58 -14.70
N TRP A 63 -8.71 15.27 -14.86
CA TRP A 63 -8.71 14.31 -13.76
C TRP A 63 -7.32 14.05 -13.14
N TYR A 64 -6.23 14.25 -13.89
CA TYR A 64 -4.85 14.02 -13.44
C TYR A 64 -4.11 15.28 -13.00
N ASP A 65 -4.57 16.46 -13.43
CA ASP A 65 -3.91 17.76 -13.20
C ASP A 65 -4.72 18.60 -12.20
N ASN A 66 -4.90 18.05 -11.01
CA ASN A 66 -5.66 18.69 -9.94
C ASN A 66 -5.12 18.27 -8.56
N PRO A 67 -5.29 19.12 -7.53
CA PRO A 67 -4.77 18.84 -6.19
C PRO A 67 -5.37 17.58 -5.55
N ALA A 68 -6.62 17.23 -5.87
CA ALA A 68 -7.25 16.03 -5.32
C ALA A 68 -6.56 14.74 -5.80
N PHE A 69 -6.16 14.68 -7.07
CA PHE A 69 -5.37 13.57 -7.61
C PHE A 69 -3.97 13.52 -6.97
N PHE A 70 -3.33 14.67 -6.77
CA PHE A 70 -2.00 14.71 -6.16
C PHE A 70 -1.97 14.21 -4.71
N LEU A 71 -3.06 14.40 -3.97
CA LEU A 71 -3.21 13.83 -2.63
C LEU A 71 -3.18 12.29 -2.62
N LEU A 72 -3.49 11.62 -3.74
CA LEU A 72 -3.36 10.16 -3.87
C LEU A 72 -1.90 9.69 -3.93
N PHE A 73 -0.95 10.57 -4.27
CA PHE A 73 0.47 10.22 -4.19
C PHE A 73 0.91 9.95 -2.75
N VAL A 74 0.28 10.56 -1.75
CA VAL A 74 0.62 10.36 -0.34
C VAL A 74 0.42 8.90 0.10
N PRO A 75 -0.79 8.29 0.00
CA PRO A 75 -0.97 6.89 0.33
C PRO A 75 -0.25 5.96 -0.66
N MET A 76 -0.03 6.37 -1.90
CA MET A 76 0.76 5.59 -2.87
C MET A 76 2.22 5.43 -2.40
N THR A 77 2.89 6.53 -2.09
CA THR A 77 4.27 6.52 -1.57
C THR A 77 4.35 5.81 -0.22
N ALA A 78 3.37 6.02 0.67
CA ALA A 78 3.29 5.27 1.92
C ALA A 78 3.16 3.76 1.67
N GLY A 79 2.40 3.35 0.65
CA GLY A 79 2.28 1.96 0.18
C GLY A 79 3.61 1.35 -0.23
N PHE A 80 4.42 2.07 -1.01
CA PHE A 80 5.77 1.61 -1.41
C PHE A 80 6.69 1.43 -0.20
N ILE A 81 6.71 2.40 0.72
CA ILE A 81 7.49 2.33 1.96
C ILE A 81 7.04 1.13 2.79
N GLU A 82 5.73 0.97 2.99
CA GLU A 82 5.20 -0.15 3.77
C GLU A 82 5.44 -1.50 3.10
N SER A 83 5.46 -1.59 1.77
CA SER A 83 5.85 -2.79 1.03
C SER A 83 7.27 -3.21 1.41
N ALA A 84 8.24 -2.30 1.32
CA ALA A 84 9.62 -2.56 1.70
C ALA A 84 9.74 -2.92 3.19
N VAL A 85 9.08 -2.18 4.08
CA VAL A 85 9.10 -2.44 5.53
C VAL A 85 8.50 -3.80 5.87
N LEU A 86 7.40 -4.20 5.25
CA LEU A 86 6.77 -5.51 5.48
C LEU A 86 7.63 -6.65 4.95
N CYS A 87 8.27 -6.47 3.80
CA CYS A 87 9.14 -7.48 3.19
C CYS A 87 10.45 -7.69 3.95
N LEU A 88 11.06 -6.60 4.45
CA LEU A 88 12.32 -6.62 5.19
C LEU A 88 12.13 -6.89 6.69
N ARG A 89 10.88 -6.93 7.19
CA ARG A 89 10.60 -7.30 8.57
C ARG A 89 11.04 -8.75 8.83
N ALA A 90 11.77 -8.95 9.93
CA ALA A 90 12.15 -10.28 10.42
C ALA A 90 10.92 -11.20 10.57
N ASP A 91 11.09 -12.48 10.22
CA ASP A 91 10.01 -13.46 10.09
C ASP A 91 9.29 -13.64 11.43
N GLU A 92 10.04 -13.77 12.52
CA GLU A 92 9.50 -13.95 13.87
C GLU A 92 8.70 -12.73 14.31
N LYS A 93 9.14 -11.52 13.93
CA LYS A 93 8.44 -10.27 14.23
C LYS A 93 7.16 -10.14 13.41
N PHE A 94 7.17 -10.58 12.15
CA PHE A 94 6.00 -10.61 11.29
C PHE A 94 4.96 -11.61 11.82
N ASP A 95 5.38 -12.83 12.13
CA ASP A 95 4.51 -13.90 12.58
C ASP A 95 3.89 -13.59 13.95
N ARG A 96 4.67 -13.02 14.88
CA ARG A 96 4.12 -12.55 16.16
C ARG A 96 3.04 -11.49 15.99
N ALA A 97 3.18 -10.61 15.00
CA ALA A 97 2.24 -9.51 14.77
C ALA A 97 0.98 -9.95 14.01
N TYR A 98 1.11 -10.83 13.01
CA TYR A 98 0.04 -11.10 12.05
C TYR A 98 -0.42 -12.55 11.98
N ASN A 99 0.35 -13.49 12.55
CA ASN A 99 0.05 -14.92 12.62
C ASN A 99 0.08 -15.45 14.08
N PRO A 100 -0.51 -14.76 15.08
CA PRO A 100 -0.45 -15.22 16.47
C PRO A 100 -1.15 -16.59 16.62
N GLY A 101 -0.50 -17.53 17.32
CA GLY A 101 -1.05 -18.86 17.58
C GLY A 101 -0.85 -19.89 16.46
N LEU A 102 -0.23 -19.51 15.33
CA LEU A 102 0.16 -20.44 14.27
C LEU A 102 1.61 -20.88 14.55
N GLY A 103 1.78 -21.98 15.30
CA GLY A 103 3.02 -22.37 15.99
C GLY A 103 4.26 -22.72 15.15
N THR A 104 4.23 -22.66 13.82
CA THR A 104 5.42 -22.82 12.98
C THR A 104 5.84 -21.47 12.40
N PRO A 105 7.04 -20.97 12.72
CA PRO A 105 7.60 -19.78 12.09
C PRO A 105 7.64 -19.97 10.57
N SER A 106 7.15 -18.97 9.83
CA SER A 106 7.30 -18.95 8.38
C SER A 106 8.78 -18.73 8.05
N ARG A 107 9.40 -19.62 7.28
CA ARG A 107 10.72 -19.36 6.69
C ARG A 107 10.50 -18.70 5.34
N THR A 108 10.79 -17.41 5.25
CA THR A 108 10.71 -16.69 3.98
C THR A 108 12.02 -16.79 3.20
N GLY A 109 11.92 -17.12 1.91
CA GLY A 109 13.04 -17.16 0.98
C GLY A 109 13.36 -15.78 0.39
N LEU A 110 13.98 -15.73 -0.79
CA LEU A 110 14.34 -14.48 -1.48
C LEU A 110 13.14 -13.65 -1.97
N GLY A 111 11.92 -14.21 -1.97
CA GLY A 111 10.72 -13.56 -2.50
C GLY A 111 10.45 -12.16 -1.93
N PRO A 112 10.40 -11.96 -0.60
CA PRO A 112 10.23 -10.62 -0.01
C PRO A 112 11.35 -9.65 -0.39
N VAL A 113 12.59 -10.13 -0.56
CA VAL A 113 13.72 -9.28 -0.96
C VAL A 113 13.51 -8.72 -2.36
N LEU A 114 13.07 -9.55 -3.31
CA LEU A 114 12.74 -9.11 -4.67
C LEU A 114 11.59 -8.09 -4.67
N VAL A 115 10.56 -8.31 -3.85
CA VAL A 115 9.45 -7.36 -3.71
C VAL A 115 9.94 -6.05 -3.10
N ALA A 116 10.83 -6.07 -2.11
CA ALA A 116 11.41 -4.86 -1.53
C ALA A 116 12.26 -4.08 -2.53
N LEU A 117 13.07 -4.77 -3.35
CA LEU A 117 13.84 -4.15 -4.43
C LEU A 117 12.92 -3.49 -5.47
N ALA A 118 11.85 -4.20 -5.89
CA ALA A 118 10.86 -3.64 -6.79
C ALA A 118 10.15 -2.43 -6.18
N ALA A 119 9.81 -2.48 -4.88
CA ALA A 119 9.18 -1.37 -4.17
C ALA A 119 10.08 -0.13 -4.10
N LEU A 120 11.39 -0.30 -3.89
CA LEU A 120 12.35 0.81 -3.93
C LEU A 120 12.51 1.39 -5.33
N LEU A 121 12.67 0.53 -6.35
CA LEU A 121 12.86 0.96 -7.73
C LEU A 121 11.61 1.69 -8.26
N ILE A 122 10.46 1.03 -8.22
CA ILE A 122 9.19 1.61 -8.72
C ILE A 122 8.78 2.78 -7.84
N GLY A 123 8.90 2.64 -6.51
CA GLY A 123 8.48 3.67 -5.58
C GLY A 123 9.27 4.96 -5.71
N SER A 124 10.59 4.88 -5.92
CA SER A 124 11.40 6.07 -6.17
C SER A 124 11.03 6.76 -7.49
N MET A 125 10.89 6.01 -8.58
CA MET A 125 10.47 6.54 -9.88
C MET A 125 9.10 7.23 -9.81
N CYS A 126 8.10 6.55 -9.25
CA CYS A 126 6.74 7.10 -9.10
C CYS A 126 6.70 8.30 -8.15
N THR A 127 7.48 8.29 -7.06
CA THR A 127 7.50 9.40 -6.10
C THR A 127 8.16 10.64 -6.71
N ILE A 128 9.28 10.48 -7.41
CA ILE A 128 9.94 11.60 -8.12
C ILE A 128 9.01 12.16 -9.18
N PHE A 129 8.37 11.31 -9.97
CA PHE A 129 7.38 11.72 -10.97
C PHE A 129 6.21 12.48 -10.36
N GLY A 130 5.64 11.98 -9.25
CA GLY A 130 4.56 12.65 -8.52
C GLY A 130 4.96 14.02 -7.99
N ILE A 131 6.15 14.14 -7.41
CA ILE A 131 6.69 15.44 -6.96
C ILE A 131 6.86 16.40 -8.13
N ALA A 132 7.43 15.94 -9.25
CA ALA A 132 7.60 16.76 -10.44
C ALA A 132 6.26 17.30 -10.98
N MET A 133 5.23 16.46 -11.04
CA MET A 133 3.87 16.85 -11.44
C MET A 133 3.30 17.96 -10.53
N VAL A 134 3.43 17.81 -9.21
CA VAL A 134 2.96 18.83 -8.25
C VAL A 134 3.70 20.15 -8.46
N VAL A 135 5.03 20.11 -8.63
CA VAL A 135 5.84 21.32 -8.85
C VAL A 135 5.42 22.03 -10.12
N VAL A 136 5.30 21.31 -11.24
CA VAL A 136 4.90 21.89 -12.53
C VAL A 136 3.50 22.51 -12.43
N TYR A 137 2.55 21.82 -11.79
CA TYR A 137 1.20 22.35 -11.58
C TYR A 137 1.22 23.65 -10.79
N VAL A 138 1.96 23.69 -9.68
CA VAL A 138 2.07 24.88 -8.83
C VAL A 138 2.70 26.05 -9.58
N TRP A 139 3.75 25.81 -10.37
CA TRP A 139 4.36 26.84 -11.19
C TRP A 139 3.43 27.39 -12.28
N LYS A 140 2.66 26.53 -12.95
CA LYS A 140 1.62 26.97 -13.89
C LYS A 140 0.55 27.80 -13.20
N ALA A 141 0.07 27.35 -12.04
CA ALA A 141 -0.97 28.06 -11.28
C ALA A 141 -0.52 29.44 -10.79
N MET A 142 0.78 29.63 -10.53
CA MET A 142 1.35 30.93 -10.13
C MET A 142 1.72 31.83 -11.34
N GLY A 143 1.53 31.37 -12.57
CA GLY A 143 1.90 32.11 -13.78
C GLY A 143 3.42 32.24 -14.00
N TRP A 144 4.24 31.50 -13.26
CA TRP A 144 5.71 31.52 -13.42
C TRP A 144 6.16 30.97 -14.78
N LEU A 145 5.28 30.24 -15.45
CA LEU A 145 5.55 29.62 -16.75
C LEU A 145 4.94 30.39 -17.94
N ASP A 146 4.19 31.47 -17.70
CA ASP A 146 3.44 32.18 -18.75
C ASP A 146 4.33 32.83 -19.82
N GLY A 147 5.61 33.10 -19.50
CA GLY A 147 6.61 33.64 -20.42
C GLY A 147 7.45 32.59 -21.16
N TYR A 148 7.32 31.31 -20.80
CA TYR A 148 8.00 30.22 -21.50
C TYR A 148 7.11 29.73 -22.65
N VAL A 149 7.42 30.19 -23.86
CA VAL A 149 6.86 29.60 -25.08
C VAL A 149 7.45 28.20 -25.22
N LEU A 150 6.62 27.17 -25.03
CA LEU A 150 6.96 25.78 -25.35
C LEU A 150 6.77 25.52 -26.84
#